data_AF-A0A1V4IJB1-F1
#
_entry.id   AF-A0A1V4IJB1-F1
#
_cell.length_a   1.000
_cell.length_b   1.000
_cell.length_c   1.000
_cell.angle_alpha   90.00
_cell.angle_beta   90.00
_cell.angle_gamma   90.00
#
_symmetry.space_group_name_H-M   'P 1'
#
loop_
_entity.id
_entity.type
_entity.pdbx_description
1 polymer ?
#
loop_
_entity_poly.entity_id
_entity_poly.type
_entity_poly.pdbx_seq_one_letter_code
_entity_poly.pdbx_strand_id
1 'polypeptide(L)'
;MNRNKTLIFTKSLYFLIIIGAIISGIIIYNDINNNIAIKFVLGYALLCVFFILYVPIITIVNARKLKLEYIKKLLKEFVICFAMFFVLNCILDYVFISPNIDFLDALSDAGSLSFCVTFIDVTFLKKDTN
;
A
#
# COMPACT_ATOMS: atom_id res chain seq x y z
N MET A 1 -0.37 5.18 -22.59
CA MET A 1 0.71 4.34 -22.00
C MET A 1 0.50 2.88 -22.42
N ASN A 2 1.55 2.21 -22.91
CA ASN A 2 1.45 0.81 -23.30
C ASN A 2 1.19 -0.04 -22.04
N ARG A 3 0.02 -0.69 -21.97
CA ARG A 3 -0.48 -1.45 -20.81
C ARG A 3 0.56 -2.44 -20.27
N ASN A 4 1.25 -3.16 -21.15
CA ASN A 4 2.22 -4.17 -20.73
C ASN A 4 3.45 -3.55 -20.06
N LYS A 5 3.90 -2.38 -20.53
CA LYS A 5 5.05 -1.67 -19.94
C LYS A 5 4.73 -1.17 -18.53
N THR A 6 3.54 -0.61 -18.32
CA THR A 6 3.06 -0.15 -17.00
C THR A 6 3.00 -1.28 -15.98
N LEU A 7 2.50 -2.45 -16.41
CA LEU A 7 2.38 -3.62 -15.55
C LEU A 7 3.72 -4.18 -15.13
N ILE A 8 4.65 -4.32 -16.08
CA ILE A 8 6.01 -4.78 -15.79
C ILE A 8 6.71 -3.81 -14.85
N PHE A 9 6.59 -2.51 -15.10
CA PHE A 9 7.17 -1.48 -14.23
C PHE A 9 6.61 -1.55 -12.81
N THR A 10 5.28 -1.58 -12.66
CA THR A 10 4.63 -1.67 -11.35
C THR A 10 5.04 -2.92 -10.59
N LYS A 11 5.07 -4.09 -11.25
CA LYS A 11 5.55 -5.35 -10.64
C LYS A 11 7.00 -5.27 -10.20
N SER A 12 7.88 -4.75 -11.05
CA SER A 12 9.29 -4.59 -10.73
C SER A 12 9.49 -3.66 -9.53
N LEU A 13 8.69 -2.61 -9.42
CA LEU A 13 8.77 -1.64 -8.34
C LEU A 13 8.28 -2.23 -7.01
N TYR A 14 7.19 -3.00 -7.02
CA TYR A 14 6.76 -3.78 -5.84
C TYR A 14 7.85 -4.78 -5.39
N PHE A 15 8.48 -5.49 -6.32
CA PHE A 15 9.56 -6.42 -6.00
C PHE A 15 10.77 -5.71 -5.38
N LEU A 16 11.13 -4.54 -5.90
CA LEU A 16 12.19 -3.70 -5.37
C LEU A 16 11.89 -3.22 -3.94
N ILE A 17 10.63 -2.83 -3.67
CA ILE A 17 10.18 -2.43 -2.33
C ILE A 17 10.29 -3.59 -1.33
N ILE A 18 9.91 -4.82 -1.72
CA ILE A 18 9.98 -6.00 -0.85
C ILE A 18 11.43 -6.36 -0.54
N ILE A 19 12.31 -6.41 -1.56
CA ILE A 19 13.74 -6.68 -1.35
C ILE A 19 14.37 -5.59 -0.49
N GLY A 20 14.06 -4.32 -0.76
CA GLY A 20 14.52 -3.20 0.04
C GLY A 20 14.13 -3.34 1.50
N ALA A 21 12.87 -3.72 1.78
CA ALA A 21 12.36 -3.93 3.14
C ALA A 21 13.16 -5.02 3.88
N ILE A 22 13.42 -6.15 3.22
CA ILE A 22 14.18 -7.27 3.81
C ILE A 22 15.61 -6.82 4.13
N ILE A 23 16.30 -6.19 3.18
CA ILE A 23 17.69 -5.73 3.37
C ILE A 23 17.75 -4.67 4.48
N SER A 24 16.85 -3.69 4.47
CA SER A 24 16.75 -2.65 5.50
C SER A 24 16.46 -3.26 6.88
N GLY A 25 15.58 -4.26 6.96
CA GLY A 25 15.30 -4.97 8.21
C GLY A 25 16.54 -5.68 8.77
N ILE A 26 17.32 -6.35 7.92
CA ILE A 26 18.59 -7.00 8.30
C ILE A 26 19.62 -5.97 8.79
N ILE A 27 19.71 -4.81 8.13
CA ILE A 27 20.62 -3.73 8.52
C ILE A 27 20.28 -3.20 9.92
N ILE A 28 19.00 -2.88 10.14
CA ILE A 28 18.50 -2.31 11.40
C ILE A 28 18.66 -3.34 12.53
N TYR A 29 18.31 -4.61 12.28
CA TYR A 29 18.39 -5.67 13.29
C TYR A 29 19.83 -5.93 13.77
N ASN A 30 20.80 -5.87 12.85
CA ASN A 30 22.20 -6.14 13.17
C ASN A 30 22.97 -4.89 13.66
N ASP A 31 22.31 -3.74 13.85
CA ASP A 31 22.91 -2.46 14.24
C ASP A 31 24.17 -2.10 13.42
N ILE A 32 24.09 -2.32 12.09
CA ILE A 32 25.22 -2.12 11.18
C ILE A 32 25.48 -0.63 10.99
N ASN A 33 26.35 -0.07 11.83
CA ASN A 33 26.77 1.34 11.80
C ASN A 33 27.85 1.63 10.74
N ASN A 34 27.65 1.14 9.52
CA ASN A 34 28.48 1.47 8.37
C ASN A 34 27.81 2.55 7.51
N ASN A 35 28.59 3.52 7.04
CA ASN A 35 28.14 4.61 6.15
C ASN A 35 27.37 4.11 4.92
N ILE A 36 27.73 2.95 4.37
CA ILE A 36 27.01 2.34 3.23
C ILE A 36 25.59 1.89 3.64
N ALA A 37 25.45 1.28 4.81
CA ALA A 37 24.19 0.77 5.32
C ALA A 37 23.20 1.92 5.61
N ILE A 38 23.69 3.01 6.22
CA ILE A 38 22.91 4.22 6.48
C ILE A 38 22.39 4.81 5.16
N LYS A 39 23.26 4.95 4.16
CA LYS A 39 22.87 5.46 2.83
C LYS A 39 21.84 4.56 2.14
N PHE A 40 21.98 3.24 2.27
CA PHE A 40 21.00 2.30 1.71
C PHE A 40 19.62 2.48 2.35
N VAL A 41 19.53 2.49 3.69
CA VAL A 41 18.27 2.67 4.41
C VAL A 41 17.62 4.01 4.07
N LEU A 42 18.40 5.08 3.97
CA LEU A 42 17.89 6.42 3.62
C LEU A 42 17.40 6.47 2.16
N GLY A 43 18.11 5.83 1.24
CA GLY A 43 17.67 5.66 -0.15
C GLY A 43 16.39 4.83 -0.28
N TYR A 44 16.30 3.74 0.51
CA TYR A 44 15.08 2.93 0.59
C TYR A 44 13.90 3.72 1.15
N ALA A 45 14.09 4.49 2.21
CA ALA A 45 13.04 5.34 2.77
C ALA A 45 12.53 6.36 1.74
N LEU A 46 13.43 6.97 0.97
CA LEU A 46 13.06 7.87 -0.13
C LEU A 46 12.27 7.14 -1.23
N LEU A 47 12.67 5.92 -1.58
CA LEU A 47 11.94 5.07 -2.53
C LEU A 47 10.51 4.77 -2.05
N CYS A 48 10.33 4.49 -0.75
CA CYS A 48 9.02 4.28 -0.15
C CYS A 48 8.12 5.52 -0.27
N VAL A 49 8.66 6.72 -0.06
CA VAL A 49 7.89 7.96 -0.22
C VAL A 49 7.39 8.11 -1.67
N PHE A 50 8.28 7.90 -2.66
CA PHE A 50 7.86 7.93 -4.06
C PHE A 50 6.85 6.84 -4.40
N PHE A 51 6.96 5.68 -3.78
CA PHE A 51 6.03 4.57 -3.99
C PHE A 51 4.63 4.88 -3.46
N ILE A 52 4.54 5.45 -2.25
CA ILE A 52 3.27 5.89 -1.64
C ILE A 52 2.56 6.92 -2.53
N LEU A 53 3.32 7.80 -3.20
CA LEU A 53 2.75 8.75 -4.17
C LEU A 53 2.38 8.08 -5.50
N TYR A 54 3.19 7.14 -5.99
CA TYR A 54 2.98 6.47 -7.27
C TYR A 54 1.72 5.61 -7.31
N VAL A 55 1.45 4.82 -6.26
CA VAL A 55 0.35 3.85 -6.25
C VAL A 55 -1.04 4.51 -6.43
N PRO A 56 -1.40 5.57 -5.69
CA PRO A 56 -2.66 6.28 -5.91
C PRO A 56 -2.76 6.88 -7.32
N ILE A 57 -1.67 7.47 -7.82
CA ILE A 57 -1.64 8.08 -9.16
C ILE A 57 -1.94 7.03 -10.24
N ILE A 58 -1.24 5.89 -10.21
CA ILE A 58 -1.46 4.86 -11.23
C ILE A 58 -2.85 4.21 -11.10
N THR A 59 -3.34 4.06 -9.88
CA THR A 59 -4.70 3.59 -9.60
C THR A 59 -5.73 4.51 -10.24
N ILE A 60 -5.64 5.82 -10.04
CA ILE A 60 -6.55 6.82 -10.64
C ILE A 60 -6.45 6.78 -12.17
N VAL A 61 -5.23 6.72 -12.72
CA VAL A 61 -5.01 6.66 -14.19
C VAL A 61 -5.62 5.38 -14.80
N ASN A 62 -5.54 4.25 -14.10
CA ASN A 62 -6.15 3.00 -14.55
C ASN A 62 -7.67 2.99 -14.36
N ALA A 63 -8.17 3.53 -13.25
CA ALA A 63 -9.59 3.63 -12.95
C ALA A 63 -10.35 4.48 -13.99
N ARG A 64 -9.73 5.53 -14.54
CA ARG A 64 -10.31 6.34 -15.64
C ARG A 64 -10.69 5.53 -16.89
N LYS A 65 -10.16 4.33 -17.06
CA LYS A 65 -10.46 3.45 -18.21
C LYS A 65 -11.61 2.48 -17.93
N LEU A 66 -12.12 2.44 -16.69
CA LEU A 66 -13.17 1.53 -16.26
C LEU A 66 -14.55 2.18 -16.42
N LYS A 67 -15.59 1.34 -16.53
CA LYS A 67 -16.97 1.80 -16.54
C LYS A 67 -17.33 2.40 -15.18
N LEU A 68 -18.14 3.46 -15.18
CA LEU A 68 -18.56 4.16 -13.97
C LEU A 68 -19.32 3.24 -12.99
N GLU A 69 -20.05 2.25 -13.49
CA GLU A 69 -20.71 1.21 -12.69
C GLU A 69 -19.70 0.36 -11.89
N TYR A 70 -18.59 0.00 -12.51
CA TYR A 70 -17.52 -0.77 -11.84
C TYR A 70 -16.82 0.09 -10.78
N ILE A 71 -16.59 1.37 -11.05
CA ILE A 71 -16.02 2.31 -10.06
C ILE A 71 -16.95 2.43 -8.84
N LYS A 72 -18.27 2.50 -9.04
CA LYS A 72 -19.25 2.51 -7.94
C LYS A 72 -19.19 1.22 -7.12
N LYS A 73 -19.03 0.06 -7.78
CA LYS A 73 -18.86 -1.23 -7.09
C LYS A 73 -17.59 -1.24 -6.23
N LEU A 74 -16.46 -0.81 -6.79
CA LEU A 74 -15.20 -0.71 -6.04
C LEU A 74 -15.30 0.24 -4.85
N LEU A 75 -15.94 1.40 -5.01
CA LEU A 75 -16.14 2.32 -3.88
C LEU A 75 -17.00 1.70 -2.77
N LYS A 76 -18.01 0.92 -3.13
CA LYS A 76 -18.82 0.18 -2.15
C LYS A 76 -17.99 -0.87 -1.41
N GLU A 77 -17.19 -1.64 -2.14
CA GLU A 77 -16.28 -2.64 -1.55
C GLU A 77 -15.23 -1.98 -0.64
N PHE A 78 -14.69 -0.83 -1.06
CA PHE A 78 -13.76 -0.04 -0.26
C PHE A 78 -14.38 0.39 1.07
N VAL A 79 -15.59 0.95 1.06
CA VAL A 79 -16.27 1.38 2.29
C VAL A 79 -16.55 0.22 3.23
N ILE A 80 -16.96 -0.95 2.71
CA ILE A 80 -17.19 -2.15 3.51
C ILE A 80 -15.88 -2.65 4.13
N CYS A 81 -14.82 -2.78 3.33
CA CYS A 81 -13.49 -3.19 3.80
C CYS A 81 -12.94 -2.19 4.82
N PHE A 82 -13.10 -0.90 4.57
CA PHE A 82 -12.67 0.18 5.47
C PHE A 82 -13.34 0.07 6.82
N ALA A 83 -14.67 -0.06 6.86
CA ALA A 83 -15.40 -0.22 8.11
C ALA A 83 -14.95 -1.48 8.87
N MET A 84 -14.73 -2.58 8.15
CA MET A 84 -14.28 -3.84 8.74
C MET A 84 -12.88 -3.72 9.35
N PHE A 85 -11.91 -3.16 8.62
CA PHE A 85 -10.56 -2.94 9.13
C PHE A 85 -10.52 -1.91 10.25
N PHE A 86 -11.35 -0.86 10.19
CA PHE A 86 -11.42 0.16 11.23
C PHE A 86 -11.88 -0.42 12.57
N VAL A 87 -12.98 -1.19 12.55
CA VAL A 87 -13.47 -1.87 13.75
C VAL A 87 -12.44 -2.87 14.26
N LEU A 88 -11.79 -3.61 13.36
CA LEU A 88 -10.77 -4.58 13.73
C LEU A 88 -9.56 -3.91 14.39
N ASN A 89 -9.06 -2.80 13.83
CA ASN A 89 -7.96 -2.02 14.43
C ASN A 89 -8.34 -1.47 15.81
N CYS A 90 -9.54 -0.90 15.97
CA CYS A 90 -10.00 -0.43 17.28
C CYS A 90 -10.05 -1.55 18.33
N ILE A 91 -10.50 -2.75 17.95
CA ILE A 91 -10.52 -3.92 18.84
C ILE A 91 -9.10 -4.37 19.19
N LEU A 92 -8.20 -4.44 18.20
CA LEU A 92 -6.81 -4.83 18.42
C LEU A 92 -6.09 -3.85 19.34
N ASP A 93 -6.23 -2.54 19.11
CA ASP A 93 -5.60 -1.51 19.95
C ASP A 93 -6.10 -1.58 21.39
N TYR A 94 -7.41 -1.76 21.57
CA TYR A 94 -8.02 -1.92 22.88
C TYR A 94 -7.50 -3.16 23.64
N VAL A 95 -7.29 -4.27 22.93
CA VAL A 95 -6.85 -5.55 23.54
C VAL A 95 -5.35 -5.60 23.78
N PHE A 96 -4.52 -5.08 22.87
CA PHE A 96 -3.08 -5.30 22.87
C PHE A 96 -2.23 -4.10 23.31
N ILE A 97 -2.72 -2.86 23.17
CA ILE A 97 -1.91 -1.66 23.40
C ILE A 97 -2.37 -0.94 24.67
N SER A 98 -3.54 -0.30 24.61
CA SER A 98 -4.01 0.59 25.66
C SER A 98 -5.48 0.90 25.45
N PRO A 99 -6.26 1.11 26.53
CA PRO A 99 -7.65 1.55 26.43
C PRO A 99 -7.82 2.95 25.81
N ASN A 100 -6.72 3.71 25.61
CA ASN A 100 -6.75 5.01 24.97
C ASN A 100 -6.52 4.85 23.45
N ILE A 101 -7.62 4.71 22.71
CA ILE A 101 -7.61 4.45 21.27
C ILE A 101 -7.20 5.73 20.53
N ASP A 102 -6.12 5.66 19.74
CA ASP A 102 -5.80 6.71 18.78
C ASP A 102 -6.61 6.50 17.48
N PHE A 103 -7.71 7.24 17.38
CA PHE A 103 -8.60 7.13 16.24
C PHE A 103 -7.96 7.56 14.92
N LEU A 104 -6.95 8.45 14.92
CA LEU A 104 -6.29 8.89 13.69
C LEU A 104 -5.43 7.78 13.09
N ASP A 105 -4.71 7.06 13.94
CA ASP A 105 -3.88 5.92 13.53
C ASP A 105 -4.77 4.78 13.03
N ALA A 106 -5.81 4.41 13.78
CA ALA A 106 -6.77 3.39 13.35
C ALA A 106 -7.46 3.72 12.02
N LEU A 107 -7.76 5.01 11.77
CA LEU A 107 -8.33 5.50 10.51
C LEU A 107 -7.34 5.41 9.36
N SER A 108 -6.08 5.81 9.60
CA SER A 108 -4.99 5.75 8.62
C SER A 108 -4.69 4.32 8.20
N ASP A 109 -4.60 3.41 9.17
CA ASP A 109 -4.32 1.99 8.93
C ASP A 109 -5.48 1.32 8.20
N ALA A 110 -6.72 1.55 8.64
CA ALA A 110 -7.89 1.03 7.95
C ALA A 110 -8.00 1.57 6.52
N GLY A 111 -7.68 2.86 6.32
CA GLY A 111 -7.68 3.54 5.03
C GLY A 111 -6.67 2.94 4.06
N SER A 112 -5.43 2.78 4.51
CA SER A 112 -4.35 2.23 3.70
C SER A 112 -4.59 0.75 3.35
N LEU A 113 -5.01 -0.09 4.31
CA LEU A 113 -5.31 -1.51 4.07
C LEU A 113 -6.50 -1.70 3.14
N SER A 114 -7.62 -1.02 3.39
CA SER A 114 -8.80 -1.12 2.53
C SER A 114 -8.53 -0.63 1.12
N PHE A 115 -7.72 0.43 0.96
CA PHE A 115 -7.31 0.93 -0.35
C PHE A 115 -6.48 -0.11 -1.10
N CYS A 116 -5.45 -0.66 -0.45
CA CYS A 116 -4.61 -1.69 -1.03
C CYS A 116 -5.42 -2.90 -1.46
N VAL A 117 -6.28 -3.45 -0.59
CA VAL A 117 -7.08 -4.64 -0.91
C VAL A 117 -8.06 -4.40 -2.06
N THR A 118 -8.77 -3.27 -2.04
CA THR A 118 -9.84 -3.02 -3.01
C THR A 118 -9.29 -2.63 -4.39
N PHE A 119 -8.21 -1.85 -4.43
CA PHE A 119 -7.69 -1.28 -5.67
C PHE A 119 -6.47 -2.02 -6.21
N ILE A 120 -6.04 -3.14 -5.62
CA ILE A 120 -4.89 -3.91 -6.13
C ILE A 120 -5.12 -4.35 -7.57
N ASP A 121 -6.30 -4.86 -7.91
CA ASP A 121 -6.60 -5.33 -9.26
C ASP A 121 -6.62 -4.18 -10.28
N VAL A 122 -7.09 -2.99 -9.87
CA VAL A 122 -7.05 -1.77 -10.68
C VAL A 122 -5.62 -1.28 -10.89
N THR A 123 -4.81 -1.31 -9.83
CA THR A 123 -3.39 -0.92 -9.85
C THR A 123 -2.60 -1.82 -10.80
N PHE A 124 -2.79 -3.14 -10.68
CA PHE A 124 -2.16 -4.15 -11.52
C PHE A 124 -2.92 -4.42 -12.81
N LEU A 125 -3.90 -3.57 -13.17
CA LEU A 125 -4.70 -3.65 -14.39
C LEU A 125 -5.07 -5.10 -14.74
N LYS A 126 -5.36 -5.88 -13.69
CA LYS A 126 -5.63 -7.30 -13.77
C LYS A 126 -6.95 -7.40 -14.51
N LYS A 127 -6.93 -8.15 -15.61
CA LYS A 127 -8.06 -8.25 -16.51
C LYS A 127 -9.22 -8.85 -15.72
N ASP A 128 -10.30 -8.10 -15.53
CA ASP A 128 -11.59 -8.70 -15.23
C ASP A 128 -11.83 -9.73 -16.33
N THR A 129 -11.84 -10.98 -15.91
CA THR A 129 -12.36 -12.06 -16.71
C THR A 129 -13.87 -11.89 -16.63
N ASN A 130 -14.42 -11.26 -17.67
CA ASN A 130 -15.84 -11.06 -17.98
C ASN A 130 -16.59 -9.98 -17.19
#